data_AF-A0A3D5JCS3-F1
#
_entry.id   AF-A0A3D5JCS3-F1
#
_cell.length_a   1.000
_cell.length_b   1.000
_cell.length_c   1.000
_cell.angle_alpha   90.00
_cell.angle_beta   90.00
_cell.angle_gamma   90.00
#
_symmetry.space_group_name_H-M   'P 1'
#
loop_
_entity.id
_entity.type
_entity.pdbx_description
1 polymer ?
#
loop_
_entity_poly.entity_id
_entity_poly.type
_entity_poly.pdbx_seq_one_letter_code
_entity_poly.pdbx_strand_id
1 'polypeptide(L)'
;MINMNFNQEWMARFGWPNVEDLHLPLAIAHRGASDYRIENTPEAFSLAAELGAEMWELDVRLSKDGVVVVCHDENLDRLAGNHLRIPDTTWEEISAVELPGNQRVPRLEEVIELARRTNSGLYIELKAAEAADSSWQILREQDFRFAVIGSFHADWIAQLRQSKCPYPLSVLVPIGVDPFDYSSVAQPDIIHLCWKRASAEPHQLVTSEIVERCHQQGIALVTWDEERLEVLRGLAHLPILGICSDCPEILKPWPTGGDALPQLVCHRGANFVAPENTLIATSICISQGFDIVEIDVRTTADSEIVLMHDATVDRTTNGKGLVRDLTLEQIQQLDAGSAYSEMYKGTMVPTLYEFLEHCRGRCGAYVEIKDADPDQVLKKVVVHEMLDNVFFWCRNRDVMKRIRSLEPKAQLMATRWMFPDLESTIADYQANIVEYELGRDDFSEIPKCQSLGVKAMVFSLTHDSEKLRQIQSVNADLVNLDRPDLFKLLSFYPQSLRS
;
A
#
# COMPACT_ATOMS: atom_id res chain seq x y z
N MET A 1 -0.21 9.85 -33.91
CA MET A 1 0.75 10.36 -32.91
C MET A 1 -0.03 10.63 -31.65
N ILE A 2 0.21 9.84 -30.60
CA ILE A 2 -0.42 9.98 -29.29
C ILE A 2 0.00 11.33 -28.70
N ASN A 3 -0.95 12.20 -28.37
CA ASN A 3 -0.66 13.45 -27.70
C ASN A 3 -0.32 13.15 -26.23
N MET A 4 0.97 13.17 -25.87
CA MET A 4 1.41 12.95 -24.48
C MET A 4 0.80 13.96 -23.49
N ASN A 5 0.24 15.06 -24.00
CA ASN A 5 -0.40 16.11 -23.21
C ASN A 5 -1.92 15.95 -23.02
N PHE A 6 -2.55 14.91 -23.60
CA PHE A 6 -4.01 14.79 -23.60
C PHE A 6 -4.62 14.82 -22.20
N ASN A 7 -4.11 14.01 -21.27
CA ASN A 7 -4.68 13.94 -19.92
C ASN A 7 -4.48 15.25 -19.15
N GLN A 8 -3.37 15.96 -19.35
CA GLN A 8 -3.14 17.27 -18.73
C GLN A 8 -4.11 18.33 -19.27
N GLU A 9 -4.30 18.39 -20.60
CA GLU A 9 -5.29 19.28 -21.23
C GLU A 9 -6.72 18.93 -20.79
N TRP A 10 -7.03 17.63 -20.69
CA TRP A 10 -8.32 17.14 -20.23
C TRP A 10 -8.58 17.52 -18.77
N MET A 11 -7.62 17.36 -17.86
CA MET A 11 -7.74 17.77 -16.46
C MET A 11 -7.91 19.29 -16.33
N ALA A 12 -7.14 20.07 -17.10
CA ALA A 12 -7.22 21.52 -17.10
C ALA A 12 -8.60 22.04 -17.53
N ARG A 13 -9.27 21.37 -18.48
CA ARG A 13 -10.65 21.69 -18.90
C ARG A 13 -11.64 21.67 -17.72
N PHE A 14 -11.41 20.86 -16.70
CA PHE A 14 -12.26 20.76 -15.51
C PHE A 14 -11.73 21.50 -14.28
N GLY A 15 -10.64 22.27 -14.45
CA GLY A 15 -10.02 23.01 -13.34
C GLY A 15 -9.44 22.09 -12.26
N TRP A 16 -9.09 20.86 -12.62
CA TRP A 16 -8.40 19.95 -11.72
C TRP A 16 -6.98 20.45 -11.46
N PRO A 17 -6.42 20.18 -10.27
CA PRO A 17 -5.05 20.59 -9.96
C PRO A 17 -4.10 19.95 -10.97
N ASN A 18 -3.20 20.76 -11.54
CA ASN A 18 -2.18 20.24 -12.44
C ASN A 18 -1.33 19.25 -11.64
N VAL A 19 -1.39 17.97 -12.02
CA VAL A 19 -0.45 16.98 -11.54
C VAL A 19 0.71 17.05 -12.52
N GLU A 20 1.57 18.06 -12.31
CA GLU A 20 2.78 18.24 -13.12
C GLU A 20 3.53 16.91 -13.19
N ASP A 21 3.98 16.56 -14.40
CA ASP A 21 4.76 15.35 -14.67
C ASP A 21 4.08 14.02 -14.24
N LEU A 22 2.80 13.80 -14.62
CA LEU A 22 2.22 12.44 -14.63
C LEU A 22 2.98 11.55 -15.64
N HIS A 23 4.12 11.04 -15.21
CA HIS A 23 4.78 9.89 -15.84
C HIS A 23 3.98 8.60 -15.60
N LEU A 24 3.04 8.62 -14.65
CA LEU A 24 2.16 7.53 -14.27
C LEU A 24 0.70 7.98 -14.29
N PRO A 25 -0.27 7.08 -14.50
CA PRO A 25 -1.69 7.38 -14.29
C PRO A 25 -1.99 7.85 -12.85
N LEU A 26 -3.12 8.56 -12.66
CA LEU A 26 -3.64 8.87 -11.32
C LEU A 26 -3.85 7.58 -10.53
N ALA A 27 -3.39 7.56 -9.28
CA ALA A 27 -3.71 6.52 -8.32
C ALA A 27 -5.10 6.82 -7.73
N ILE A 28 -6.08 5.99 -8.08
CA ILE A 28 -7.46 6.09 -7.61
C ILE A 28 -7.67 4.95 -6.60
N ALA A 29 -7.88 5.28 -5.33
CA ALA A 29 -8.06 4.27 -4.28
C ALA A 29 -9.50 3.75 -4.27
N HIS A 30 -9.72 2.48 -4.61
CA HIS A 30 -11.05 1.88 -4.75
C HIS A 30 -11.72 1.74 -3.39
N ARG A 31 -12.74 2.58 -3.14
CA ARG A 31 -13.40 2.74 -1.83
C ARG A 31 -12.43 3.11 -0.70
N GLY A 32 -11.36 3.84 -1.05
CA GLY A 32 -10.21 4.07 -0.16
C GLY A 32 -9.15 2.97 -0.26
N ALA A 33 -8.29 2.84 0.75
CA ALA A 33 -7.32 1.74 0.83
C ALA A 33 -7.99 0.48 1.40
N SER A 34 -8.93 -0.07 0.62
CA SER A 34 -9.94 -1.02 1.07
C SER A 34 -9.43 -2.44 1.32
N ASP A 35 -8.23 -2.77 0.84
CA ASP A 35 -7.53 -4.01 1.25
C ASP A 35 -7.01 -3.91 2.70
N TYR A 36 -6.86 -2.69 3.21
CA TYR A 36 -6.24 -2.41 4.52
C TYR A 36 -7.18 -1.80 5.54
N ARG A 37 -8.34 -1.27 5.14
CA ARG A 37 -9.35 -0.64 6.00
C ARG A 37 -10.72 -0.94 5.44
N ILE A 38 -11.76 -0.85 6.28
CA ILE A 38 -13.13 -1.06 5.82
C ILE A 38 -13.43 -0.06 4.70
N GLU A 39 -13.88 -0.56 3.56
CA GLU A 39 -14.22 0.25 2.40
C GLU A 39 -15.17 1.41 2.73
N ASN A 40 -15.07 2.50 1.97
CA ASN A 40 -15.98 3.64 2.05
C ASN A 40 -16.02 4.34 3.42
N THR A 41 -15.00 4.18 4.28
CA THR A 41 -14.90 4.87 5.57
C THR A 41 -13.85 5.97 5.59
N PRO A 42 -13.95 6.94 6.53
CA PRO A 42 -12.92 7.97 6.70
C PRO A 42 -11.52 7.41 6.96
N GLU A 43 -11.40 6.23 7.60
CA GLU A 43 -10.09 5.60 7.83
C GLU A 43 -9.48 5.06 6.54
N ALA A 44 -10.28 4.40 5.68
CA ALA A 44 -9.79 3.93 4.38
C ALA A 44 -9.35 5.08 3.47
N PHE A 45 -10.09 6.19 3.48
CA PHE A 45 -9.71 7.38 2.71
C PHE A 45 -8.48 8.09 3.28
N SER A 46 -8.38 8.21 4.61
CA SER A 46 -7.20 8.80 5.25
C SER A 46 -5.95 7.97 4.94
N LEU A 47 -6.04 6.64 5.03
CA LEU A 47 -4.93 5.76 4.70
C LEU A 47 -4.57 5.84 3.21
N ALA A 48 -5.56 5.91 2.31
CA ALA A 48 -5.31 6.09 0.88
C ALA A 48 -4.50 7.36 0.60
N ALA A 49 -4.80 8.47 1.28
CA ALA A 49 -4.01 9.70 1.18
C ALA A 49 -2.58 9.53 1.71
N GLU A 50 -2.40 8.87 2.86
CA GLU A 50 -1.07 8.57 3.41
C GLU A 50 -0.23 7.67 2.50
N LEU A 51 -0.89 6.84 1.70
CA LEU A 51 -0.30 5.94 0.70
C LEU A 51 -0.12 6.59 -0.68
N GLY A 52 -0.45 7.88 -0.82
CA GLY A 52 -0.20 8.68 -2.02
C GLY A 52 -1.24 8.56 -3.12
N ALA A 53 -2.47 8.13 -2.81
CA ALA A 53 -3.58 8.18 -3.77
C ALA A 53 -3.95 9.64 -4.09
N GLU A 54 -4.08 9.98 -5.38
CA GLU A 54 -4.54 11.31 -5.79
C GLU A 54 -6.06 11.45 -5.75
N MET A 55 -6.80 10.35 -5.89
CA MET A 55 -8.26 10.32 -5.80
C MET A 55 -8.75 9.11 -5.03
N TRP A 56 -9.96 9.21 -4.49
CA TRP A 56 -10.66 8.06 -3.90
C TRP A 56 -11.90 7.77 -4.70
N GLU A 57 -12.02 6.55 -5.18
CA GLU A 57 -13.29 6.04 -5.64
C GLU A 57 -14.18 5.74 -4.43
N LEU A 58 -15.47 6.05 -4.54
CA LEU A 58 -16.44 5.82 -3.49
C LEU A 58 -17.84 5.64 -4.06
N ASP A 59 -18.63 4.84 -3.37
CA ASP A 59 -19.99 4.52 -3.77
C ASP A 59 -21.01 5.38 -3.04
N VAL A 60 -22.02 5.90 -3.73
CA VAL A 60 -23.09 6.68 -3.08
C VAL A 60 -24.49 6.12 -3.30
N ARG A 61 -25.29 6.25 -2.25
CA ARG A 61 -26.72 5.93 -2.18
C ARG A 61 -27.46 7.06 -1.47
N LEU A 62 -28.79 7.05 -1.54
CA LEU A 62 -29.63 8.06 -0.90
C LEU A 62 -30.39 7.44 0.27
N SER A 63 -30.34 8.08 1.44
CA SER A 63 -31.18 7.72 2.58
C SER A 63 -32.64 8.15 2.36
N LYS A 64 -33.55 7.65 3.19
CA LYS A 64 -34.98 8.00 3.15
C LYS A 64 -35.25 9.50 3.29
N ASP A 65 -34.44 10.18 4.08
CA ASP A 65 -34.51 11.62 4.36
C ASP A 65 -33.62 12.47 3.43
N GLY A 66 -33.07 11.88 2.38
CA GLY A 66 -32.40 12.61 1.30
C GLY A 66 -30.91 12.90 1.52
N VAL A 67 -30.27 12.24 2.49
CA VAL A 67 -28.82 12.35 2.73
C VAL A 67 -28.07 11.40 1.79
N VAL A 68 -26.99 11.90 1.18
CA VAL A 68 -26.12 11.08 0.33
C VAL A 68 -25.16 10.30 1.22
N VAL A 69 -25.39 9.00 1.30
CA VAL A 69 -24.66 8.04 2.14
C VAL A 69 -23.58 7.35 1.30
N VAL A 70 -22.36 7.27 1.83
CA VAL A 70 -21.22 6.65 1.15
C VAL A 70 -21.18 5.17 1.51
N CYS A 71 -21.76 4.33 0.65
CA CYS A 71 -21.85 2.88 0.86
C CYS A 71 -22.13 2.16 -0.45
N HIS A 72 -21.42 1.05 -0.69
CA HIS A 72 -21.60 0.22 -1.87
C HIS A 72 -22.95 -0.49 -1.92
N ASP A 73 -23.35 -1.13 -0.82
CA ASP A 73 -24.50 -2.03 -0.78
C ASP A 73 -25.79 -1.29 -0.40
N GLU A 74 -26.95 -1.81 -0.81
CA GLU A 74 -28.24 -1.24 -0.42
C GLU A 74 -28.52 -1.36 1.09
N ASN A 75 -27.81 -2.26 1.78
CA ASN A 75 -27.95 -2.54 3.19
C ASN A 75 -26.57 -2.62 3.88
N LEU A 76 -26.58 -2.74 5.21
CA LEU A 76 -25.36 -2.80 6.03
C LEU A 76 -25.00 -4.23 6.46
N ASP A 77 -25.49 -5.25 5.75
CA ASP A 77 -25.31 -6.64 6.13
C ASP A 77 -23.85 -7.06 6.10
N ARG A 78 -23.17 -6.76 5.00
CA ARG A 78 -21.78 -7.15 4.80
C ARG A 78 -20.83 -6.39 5.71
N LEU A 79 -21.12 -5.11 5.98
CA LEU A 79 -20.23 -4.22 6.74
C LEU A 79 -20.44 -4.32 8.26
N ALA A 80 -21.68 -4.57 8.71
CA ALA A 80 -22.06 -4.49 10.11
C ALA A 80 -22.90 -5.67 10.62
N GLY A 81 -23.24 -6.65 9.77
CA GLY A 81 -24.21 -7.69 10.12
C GLY A 81 -25.62 -7.13 10.38
N ASN A 82 -25.95 -5.97 9.79
CA ASN A 82 -27.19 -5.24 10.05
C ASN A 82 -28.06 -5.12 8.77
N HIS A 83 -29.26 -5.69 8.82
CA HIS A 83 -30.23 -5.77 7.71
C HIS A 83 -30.90 -4.44 7.33
N LEU A 84 -30.54 -3.34 7.99
CA LEU A 84 -31.02 -2.00 7.66
C LEU A 84 -30.74 -1.67 6.19
N ARG A 85 -31.78 -1.23 5.47
CA ARG A 85 -31.70 -0.79 4.07
C ARG A 85 -31.59 0.73 4.01
N ILE A 86 -30.53 1.23 3.37
CA ILE A 86 -30.26 2.67 3.22
C ILE A 86 -31.46 3.46 2.67
N PRO A 87 -32.11 3.07 1.55
CA PRO A 87 -33.21 3.86 1.00
C PRO A 87 -34.47 3.91 1.88
N ASP A 88 -34.59 2.99 2.85
CA ASP A 88 -35.77 2.84 3.71
C ASP A 88 -35.58 3.49 5.10
N THR A 89 -34.40 4.06 5.35
CA THR A 89 -33.96 4.46 6.70
C THR A 89 -33.39 5.89 6.71
N THR A 90 -33.56 6.61 7.82
CA THR A 90 -33.04 7.98 7.97
C THR A 90 -31.53 8.00 8.20
N TRP A 91 -30.89 9.14 7.96
CA TRP A 91 -29.47 9.31 8.26
C TRP A 91 -29.15 9.14 9.75
N GLU A 92 -30.03 9.60 10.65
CA GLU A 92 -29.85 9.44 12.09
C GLU A 92 -29.73 7.96 12.47
N GLU A 93 -30.59 7.11 11.90
CA GLU A 93 -30.59 5.66 12.13
C GLU A 93 -29.39 4.98 11.45
N ILE A 94 -29.05 5.36 10.21
CA ILE A 94 -27.89 4.81 9.48
C ILE A 94 -26.58 5.12 10.21
N SER A 95 -26.39 6.38 10.60
CA SER A 95 -25.14 6.85 11.22
C SER A 95 -24.92 6.34 12.65
N ALA A 96 -25.97 5.77 13.26
CA ALA A 96 -25.89 5.08 14.55
C ALA A 96 -25.44 3.62 14.45
N VAL A 97 -25.37 3.04 13.24
CA VAL A 97 -24.86 1.67 13.04
C VAL A 97 -23.34 1.68 13.16
N GLU A 98 -22.84 0.94 14.15
CA GLU A 98 -21.41 0.77 14.38
C GLU A 98 -20.83 -0.25 13.39
N LEU A 99 -19.77 0.17 12.69
CA LEU A 99 -18.92 -0.70 11.90
C LEU A 99 -17.75 -1.20 12.76
N PRO A 100 -17.13 -2.35 12.42
CA PRO A 100 -15.98 -2.84 13.17
C PRO A 100 -14.87 -1.78 13.32
N GLY A 101 -14.17 -1.79 14.45
CA GLY A 101 -13.15 -0.78 14.77
C GLY A 101 -13.72 0.57 15.22
N ASN A 102 -14.94 0.62 15.77
CA ASN A 102 -15.64 1.84 16.20
C ASN A 102 -15.85 2.85 15.05
N GLN A 103 -16.05 2.36 13.83
CA GLN A 103 -16.28 3.19 12.65
C GLN A 103 -17.79 3.36 12.39
N ARG A 104 -18.13 4.21 11.43
CA ARG A 104 -19.50 4.38 10.92
C ARG A 104 -19.50 4.69 9.44
N VAL A 105 -20.62 4.44 8.79
CA VAL A 105 -20.86 4.87 7.40
C VAL A 105 -20.86 6.40 7.34
N PRO A 106 -20.06 7.04 6.48
CA PRO A 106 -20.06 8.50 6.35
C PRO A 106 -21.11 8.99 5.36
N ARG A 107 -21.49 10.26 5.47
CA ARG A 107 -22.18 10.99 4.39
C ARG A 107 -21.18 11.71 3.50
N LEU A 108 -21.58 12.03 2.28
CA LEU A 108 -20.69 12.61 1.26
C LEU A 108 -19.98 13.89 1.73
N GLU A 109 -20.66 14.75 2.49
CA GLU A 109 -20.07 15.99 3.01
C GLU A 109 -18.87 15.76 3.94
N GLU A 110 -18.91 14.69 4.73
CA GLU A 110 -17.82 14.31 5.64
C GLU A 110 -16.60 13.84 4.85
N VAL A 111 -16.83 13.11 3.75
CA VAL A 111 -15.76 12.67 2.84
C VAL A 111 -15.17 13.85 2.07
N ILE A 112 -16.00 14.81 1.62
CA ILE A 112 -15.52 16.05 0.97
C ILE A 112 -14.64 16.86 1.93
N GLU A 113 -15.02 16.98 3.20
CA GLU A 113 -14.20 17.67 4.20
C GLU A 113 -12.84 16.99 4.39
N LEU A 114 -12.82 15.66 4.45
CA LEU A 114 -11.58 14.89 4.52
C LEU A 114 -10.73 15.06 3.25
N ALA A 115 -11.34 14.99 2.07
CA ALA A 115 -10.68 15.15 0.78
C ALA A 115 -10.00 16.52 0.64
N ARG A 116 -10.62 17.60 1.15
CA ARG A 116 -9.98 18.91 1.18
C ARG A 116 -8.74 18.94 2.08
N ARG A 117 -8.81 18.35 3.27
CA ARG A 117 -7.70 18.35 4.24
C ARG A 117 -6.49 17.55 3.75
N THR A 118 -6.72 16.61 2.84
CA THR A 118 -5.71 15.71 2.26
C THR A 118 -5.42 16.03 0.79
N ASN A 119 -6.03 17.10 0.26
CA ASN A 119 -5.93 17.53 -1.13
C ASN A 119 -6.16 16.40 -2.17
N SER A 120 -7.09 15.49 -1.85
CA SER A 120 -7.46 14.35 -2.68
C SER A 120 -8.71 14.65 -3.50
N GLY A 121 -8.83 14.03 -4.68
CA GLY A 121 -10.04 14.08 -5.51
C GLY A 121 -11.03 12.97 -5.19
N LEU A 122 -12.26 13.09 -5.70
CA LEU A 122 -13.32 12.09 -5.52
C LEU A 122 -13.77 11.48 -6.85
N TYR A 123 -13.86 10.16 -6.91
CA TYR A 123 -14.43 9.43 -8.04
C TYR A 123 -15.72 8.75 -7.58
N ILE A 124 -16.86 9.42 -7.77
CA ILE A 124 -18.12 9.02 -7.15
C ILE A 124 -18.89 8.07 -8.07
N GLU A 125 -19.08 6.81 -7.66
CA GLU A 125 -19.99 5.88 -8.32
C GLU A 125 -21.42 6.00 -7.77
N LEU A 126 -22.39 6.27 -8.65
CA LEU A 126 -23.81 6.23 -8.32
C LEU A 126 -24.31 4.78 -8.32
N LYS A 127 -24.73 4.29 -7.15
CA LYS A 127 -25.43 3.01 -6.99
C LYS A 127 -26.96 3.12 -6.97
N ALA A 128 -27.48 4.34 -6.94
CA ALA A 128 -28.91 4.65 -6.98
C ALA A 128 -29.15 5.92 -7.81
N ALA A 129 -30.12 5.89 -8.73
CA ALA A 129 -30.44 7.03 -9.60
C ALA A 129 -30.87 8.26 -8.79
N GLU A 130 -31.56 8.04 -7.68
CA GLU A 130 -32.07 9.06 -6.77
C GLU A 130 -30.94 9.85 -6.09
N ALA A 131 -29.74 9.26 -5.96
CA ALA A 131 -28.58 9.94 -5.40
C ALA A 131 -27.91 10.91 -6.38
N ALA A 132 -28.22 10.82 -7.68
CA ALA A 132 -27.52 11.53 -8.73
C ALA A 132 -27.55 13.06 -8.53
N ASP A 133 -28.76 13.63 -8.40
CA ASP A 133 -28.92 15.08 -8.28
C ASP A 133 -28.35 15.64 -6.98
N SER A 134 -28.62 14.98 -5.85
CA SER A 134 -28.09 15.39 -4.55
C SER A 134 -26.55 15.37 -4.53
N SER A 135 -25.92 14.37 -5.16
CA SER A 135 -24.45 14.23 -5.14
C SER A 135 -23.74 15.41 -5.81
N TRP A 136 -24.14 15.79 -7.03
CA TRP A 136 -23.49 16.90 -7.73
C TRP A 136 -23.88 18.28 -7.17
N GLN A 137 -25.08 18.41 -6.59
CA GLN A 137 -25.49 19.63 -5.89
C GLN A 137 -24.64 19.86 -4.64
N ILE A 138 -24.41 18.82 -3.82
CA ILE A 138 -23.53 18.88 -2.66
C ILE A 138 -22.13 19.33 -3.07
N LEU A 139 -21.53 18.70 -4.10
CA LEU A 139 -20.20 19.10 -4.59
C LEU A 139 -20.17 20.58 -5.00
N ARG A 140 -21.22 21.07 -5.67
CA ARG A 140 -21.31 22.46 -6.12
C ARG A 140 -21.48 23.43 -4.95
N GLU A 141 -22.34 23.12 -3.99
CA GLU A 141 -22.57 23.94 -2.78
C GLU A 141 -21.32 24.03 -1.91
N GLN A 142 -20.54 22.97 -1.91
CA GLN A 142 -19.24 22.88 -1.25
C GLN A 142 -18.12 23.50 -2.11
N ASP A 143 -18.35 23.91 -3.36
CA ASP A 143 -17.31 24.32 -4.32
C ASP A 143 -16.14 23.32 -4.41
N PHE A 144 -16.43 22.03 -4.34
CA PHE A 144 -15.45 20.97 -4.48
C PHE A 144 -15.38 20.57 -5.96
N ARG A 145 -14.25 20.85 -6.62
CA ARG A 145 -14.09 20.72 -8.09
C ARG A 145 -13.39 19.45 -8.56
N PHE A 146 -12.47 18.94 -7.75
CA PHE A 146 -11.67 17.76 -8.11
C PHE A 146 -12.48 16.48 -7.91
N ALA A 147 -13.53 16.32 -8.71
CA ALA A 147 -14.47 15.21 -8.60
C ALA A 147 -14.95 14.70 -9.96
N VAL A 148 -15.31 13.42 -10.01
CA VAL A 148 -15.99 12.71 -11.11
C VAL A 148 -17.30 12.14 -10.59
N ILE A 149 -18.31 12.05 -11.45
CA ILE A 149 -19.53 11.27 -11.18
C ILE A 149 -19.67 10.21 -12.26
N GLY A 150 -19.77 8.95 -11.84
CA GLY A 150 -19.86 7.79 -12.71
C GLY A 150 -20.96 6.82 -12.30
N SER A 151 -21.30 5.91 -13.21
CA SER A 151 -22.18 4.76 -12.93
C SER A 151 -22.01 3.69 -14.02
N PHE A 152 -22.38 2.45 -13.71
CA PHE A 152 -22.62 1.42 -14.74
C PHE A 152 -23.85 1.74 -15.60
N HIS A 153 -24.76 2.61 -15.15
CA HIS A 153 -25.98 2.98 -15.86
C HIS A 153 -25.76 4.21 -16.76
N ALA A 154 -25.43 3.98 -18.03
CA ALA A 154 -25.13 5.05 -19.00
C ALA A 154 -26.31 6.02 -19.20
N ASP A 155 -27.54 5.55 -19.05
CA ASP A 155 -28.77 6.34 -19.09
C ASP A 155 -28.87 7.35 -17.92
N TRP A 156 -28.40 7.00 -16.73
CA TRP A 156 -28.35 7.94 -15.59
C TRP A 156 -27.33 9.05 -15.86
N ILE A 157 -26.19 8.69 -16.44
CA ILE A 157 -25.15 9.64 -16.85
C ILE A 157 -25.64 10.56 -17.97
N ALA A 158 -26.41 10.04 -18.93
CA ALA A 158 -27.06 10.83 -19.96
C ALA A 158 -28.04 11.87 -19.36
N GLN A 159 -28.80 11.49 -18.32
CA GLN A 159 -29.70 12.41 -17.61
C GLN A 159 -28.92 13.52 -16.90
N LEU A 160 -27.82 13.22 -16.21
CA LEU A 160 -26.96 14.24 -15.60
C LEU A 160 -26.38 15.22 -16.63
N ARG A 161 -25.99 14.72 -17.81
CA ARG A 161 -25.55 15.58 -18.93
C ARG A 161 -26.66 16.51 -19.39
N GLN A 162 -27.89 16.02 -19.52
CA GLN A 162 -29.07 16.83 -19.88
C GLN A 162 -29.39 17.89 -18.81
N SER A 163 -29.20 17.55 -17.53
CA SER A 163 -29.30 18.47 -16.40
C SER A 163 -28.15 19.49 -16.32
N LYS A 164 -27.20 19.46 -17.28
CA LYS A 164 -26.02 20.33 -17.34
C LYS A 164 -25.15 20.21 -16.08
N CYS A 165 -24.96 18.99 -15.58
CA CYS A 165 -24.00 18.71 -14.53
C CYS A 165 -22.62 19.27 -14.93
N PRO A 166 -21.98 20.12 -14.10
CA PRO A 166 -20.72 20.77 -14.45
C PRO A 166 -19.48 19.88 -14.20
N TYR A 167 -19.68 18.67 -13.68
CA TYR A 167 -18.61 17.73 -13.35
C TYR A 167 -18.33 16.78 -14.51
N PRO A 168 -17.10 16.27 -14.65
CA PRO A 168 -16.80 15.15 -15.54
C PRO A 168 -17.73 13.97 -15.27
N LEU A 169 -18.28 13.43 -16.35
CA LEU A 169 -19.19 12.30 -16.30
C LEU A 169 -18.52 11.03 -16.81
N SER A 170 -18.52 9.99 -15.99
CA SER A 170 -17.92 8.69 -16.30
C SER A 170 -18.97 7.62 -16.57
N VAL A 171 -18.68 6.69 -17.48
CA VAL A 171 -19.45 5.44 -17.63
C VAL A 171 -18.55 4.27 -17.28
N LEU A 172 -18.97 3.49 -16.29
CA LEU A 172 -18.33 2.23 -15.91
C LEU A 172 -18.81 1.13 -16.86
N VAL A 173 -17.85 0.47 -17.51
CA VAL A 173 -18.11 -0.48 -18.60
C VAL A 173 -17.82 -1.90 -18.11
N PRO A 174 -18.82 -2.79 -18.05
CA PRO A 174 -18.63 -4.17 -17.63
C PRO A 174 -17.87 -4.99 -18.69
N ILE A 175 -17.48 -6.20 -18.31
CA ILE A 175 -16.85 -7.15 -19.22
C ILE A 175 -17.86 -7.60 -20.30
N GLY A 176 -17.38 -7.76 -21.54
CA GLY A 176 -18.14 -8.39 -22.62
C GLY A 176 -19.01 -7.46 -23.46
N VAL A 177 -18.91 -6.14 -23.26
CA VAL A 177 -19.58 -5.12 -24.09
C VAL A 177 -18.54 -4.20 -24.73
N ASP A 178 -18.86 -3.65 -25.92
CA ASP A 178 -18.03 -2.61 -26.53
C ASP A 178 -18.18 -1.30 -25.74
N PRO A 179 -17.09 -0.68 -25.26
CA PRO A 179 -17.15 0.50 -24.40
C PRO A 179 -17.78 1.72 -25.08
N PHE A 180 -17.67 1.85 -26.40
CA PHE A 180 -18.18 3.01 -27.13
C PHE A 180 -19.67 2.85 -27.43
N ASP A 181 -20.10 1.64 -27.78
CA ASP A 181 -21.53 1.36 -27.97
C ASP A 181 -22.28 1.47 -26.64
N TYR A 182 -21.73 0.86 -25.58
CA TYR A 182 -22.32 0.86 -24.24
C TYR A 182 -22.50 2.27 -23.67
N SER A 183 -21.53 3.16 -23.91
CA SER A 183 -21.52 4.52 -23.36
C SER A 183 -22.12 5.58 -24.30
N SER A 184 -22.49 5.21 -25.52
CA SER A 184 -22.90 6.14 -26.59
C SER A 184 -24.00 7.12 -26.19
N VAL A 185 -25.01 6.67 -25.43
CA VAL A 185 -26.14 7.50 -24.97
C VAL A 185 -25.70 8.60 -23.99
N ALA A 186 -24.64 8.35 -23.21
CA ALA A 186 -24.15 9.25 -22.18
C ALA A 186 -23.20 10.33 -22.70
N GLN A 187 -22.52 10.05 -23.83
CA GLN A 187 -21.42 10.86 -24.36
C GLN A 187 -20.41 11.23 -23.25
N PRO A 188 -19.82 10.24 -22.56
CA PRO A 188 -19.09 10.49 -21.32
C PRO A 188 -17.81 11.31 -21.54
N ASP A 189 -17.32 11.94 -20.48
CA ASP A 189 -15.97 12.53 -20.47
C ASP A 189 -14.91 11.50 -20.07
N ILE A 190 -15.31 10.40 -19.39
CA ILE A 190 -14.44 9.28 -19.00
C ILE A 190 -15.11 7.94 -19.35
N ILE A 191 -14.37 7.03 -19.98
CA ILE A 191 -14.72 5.60 -20.01
C ILE A 191 -13.92 4.90 -18.91
N HIS A 192 -14.60 4.18 -18.03
CA HIS A 192 -13.96 3.40 -16.97
C HIS A 192 -14.14 1.90 -17.27
N LEU A 193 -13.07 1.22 -17.66
CA LEU A 193 -13.10 -0.20 -17.99
C LEU A 193 -13.05 -1.06 -16.73
N CYS A 194 -14.18 -1.70 -16.39
CA CYS A 194 -14.30 -2.57 -15.22
C CYS A 194 -13.89 -4.02 -15.54
N TRP A 195 -12.67 -4.19 -16.05
CA TRP A 195 -12.22 -5.41 -16.73
C TRP A 195 -11.19 -6.25 -15.95
N LYS A 196 -10.94 -5.97 -14.66
CA LYS A 196 -10.04 -6.76 -13.77
C LYS A 196 -10.11 -8.26 -14.02
N ARG A 197 -11.33 -8.80 -14.11
CA ARG A 197 -11.61 -10.24 -14.23
C ARG A 197 -11.89 -10.72 -15.65
N ALA A 198 -11.62 -9.91 -16.67
CA ALA A 198 -11.84 -10.27 -18.07
C ALA A 198 -10.91 -11.40 -18.54
N SER A 199 -9.69 -11.47 -18.00
CA SER A 199 -8.73 -12.52 -18.24
C SER A 199 -7.65 -12.56 -17.14
N ALA A 200 -6.68 -13.46 -17.28
CA ALA A 200 -5.47 -13.45 -16.45
C ALA A 200 -4.59 -12.20 -16.71
N GLU A 201 -4.70 -11.61 -17.91
CA GLU A 201 -3.87 -10.51 -18.41
C GLU A 201 -4.75 -9.39 -18.99
N PRO A 202 -5.65 -8.76 -18.21
CA PRO A 202 -6.64 -7.83 -18.75
C PRO A 202 -6.03 -6.55 -19.34
N HIS A 203 -4.80 -6.20 -18.95
CA HIS A 203 -4.04 -5.10 -19.58
C HIS A 203 -3.89 -5.29 -21.09
N GLN A 204 -3.83 -6.53 -21.59
CA GLN A 204 -3.73 -6.80 -23.03
C GLN A 204 -5.02 -6.43 -23.79
N LEU A 205 -6.16 -6.35 -23.09
CA LEU A 205 -7.42 -5.90 -23.67
C LEU A 205 -7.49 -4.37 -23.77
N VAL A 206 -6.69 -3.65 -22.99
CA VAL A 206 -6.59 -2.18 -23.04
C VAL A 206 -5.55 -1.81 -24.10
N THR A 207 -5.96 -1.85 -25.36
CA THR A 207 -5.03 -1.61 -26.49
C THR A 207 -4.80 -0.13 -26.73
N SER A 208 -3.67 0.21 -27.38
CA SER A 208 -3.43 1.59 -27.85
C SER A 208 -4.52 2.10 -28.79
N GLU A 209 -5.20 1.22 -29.53
CA GLU A 209 -6.32 1.59 -30.41
C GLU A 209 -7.53 2.09 -29.60
N ILE A 210 -7.88 1.43 -28.48
CA ILE A 210 -8.95 1.90 -27.59
C ILE A 210 -8.58 3.27 -27.01
N VAL A 211 -7.34 3.43 -26.54
CA VAL A 211 -6.86 4.69 -25.95
C VAL A 211 -6.87 5.82 -26.98
N GLU A 212 -6.38 5.56 -28.20
CA GLU A 212 -6.41 6.55 -29.29
C GLU A 212 -7.83 6.93 -29.69
N ARG A 213 -8.76 5.97 -29.76
CA ARG A 213 -10.17 6.23 -30.06
C ARG A 213 -10.83 7.08 -28.96
N CYS A 214 -10.53 6.82 -27.68
CA CYS A 214 -10.97 7.68 -26.58
C CYS A 214 -10.45 9.12 -26.75
N HIS A 215 -9.14 9.29 -26.96
CA HIS A 215 -8.52 10.61 -27.07
C HIS A 215 -9.04 11.41 -28.28
N GLN A 216 -9.27 10.75 -29.42
CA GLN A 216 -9.87 11.38 -30.61
C GLN A 216 -11.30 11.91 -30.35
N GLN A 217 -12.02 11.31 -29.41
CA GLN A 217 -13.37 11.73 -29.00
C GLN A 217 -13.34 12.69 -27.80
N GLY A 218 -12.16 13.06 -27.28
CA GLY A 218 -12.05 13.90 -26.08
C GLY A 218 -12.39 13.17 -24.78
N ILE A 219 -12.34 11.83 -24.78
CA ILE A 219 -12.68 10.97 -23.66
C ILE A 219 -11.39 10.48 -22.99
N ALA A 220 -11.33 10.59 -21.66
CA ALA A 220 -10.26 10.01 -20.86
C ALA A 220 -10.55 8.54 -20.51
N LEU A 221 -9.51 7.75 -20.29
CA LEU A 221 -9.63 6.33 -19.96
C LEU A 221 -9.19 6.04 -18.53
N VAL A 222 -10.02 5.32 -17.77
CA VAL A 222 -9.68 4.78 -16.44
C VAL A 222 -9.87 3.26 -16.46
N THR A 223 -9.09 2.53 -15.67
CA THR A 223 -9.20 1.06 -15.54
C THR A 223 -9.43 0.65 -14.10
N TRP A 224 -10.29 -0.36 -13.89
CA TRP A 224 -10.68 -0.83 -12.56
C TRP A 224 -9.75 -1.91 -11.98
N ASP A 225 -9.52 -1.74 -10.67
CA ASP A 225 -8.95 -2.58 -9.60
C ASP A 225 -7.95 -3.62 -10.05
N GLU A 226 -6.69 -3.22 -10.06
CA GLU A 226 -5.61 -4.08 -10.48
C GLU A 226 -4.46 -4.09 -9.49
N GLU A 227 -4.26 -5.24 -8.82
CA GLU A 227 -3.17 -5.42 -7.85
C GLU A 227 -2.05 -6.32 -8.39
N ARG A 228 -2.22 -6.91 -9.58
CA ARG A 228 -1.19 -7.76 -10.19
C ARG A 228 -0.15 -6.89 -10.86
N LEU A 229 1.08 -6.94 -10.35
CA LEU A 229 2.21 -6.14 -10.85
C LEU A 229 2.46 -6.28 -12.34
N GLU A 230 2.28 -7.47 -12.91
CA GLU A 230 2.44 -7.68 -14.35
C GLU A 230 1.41 -6.88 -15.16
N VAL A 231 0.16 -6.84 -14.69
CA VAL A 231 -0.90 -6.07 -15.33
C VAL A 231 -0.65 -4.57 -15.19
N LEU A 232 -0.26 -4.12 -14.01
CA LEU A 232 0.11 -2.71 -13.79
C LEU A 232 1.26 -2.26 -14.68
N ARG A 233 2.31 -3.10 -14.83
CA ARG A 233 3.42 -2.84 -15.77
C ARG A 233 2.94 -2.74 -17.21
N GLY A 234 2.00 -3.60 -17.62
CA GLY A 234 1.39 -3.54 -18.94
C GLY A 234 0.58 -2.26 -19.20
N LEU A 235 -0.03 -1.69 -18.16
CA LEU A 235 -0.81 -0.45 -18.24
C LEU A 235 0.05 0.82 -18.12
N ALA A 236 1.18 0.76 -17.42
CA ALA A 236 2.01 1.92 -17.06
C ALA A 236 2.50 2.75 -18.26
N HIS A 237 2.60 2.14 -19.45
CA HIS A 237 3.05 2.83 -20.67
C HIS A 237 1.91 3.42 -21.51
N LEU A 238 0.66 3.11 -21.17
CA LEU A 238 -0.50 3.64 -21.87
C LEU A 238 -0.86 5.00 -21.28
N PRO A 239 -1.24 6.00 -22.11
CA PRO A 239 -1.60 7.32 -21.63
C PRO A 239 -3.03 7.35 -21.08
N ILE A 240 -3.34 6.46 -20.14
CA ILE A 240 -4.62 6.43 -19.42
C ILE A 240 -4.63 7.48 -18.30
N LEU A 241 -5.80 7.99 -17.95
CA LEU A 241 -5.96 9.02 -16.93
C LEU A 241 -5.68 8.47 -15.52
N GLY A 242 -6.15 7.26 -15.21
CA GLY A 242 -6.01 6.70 -13.88
C GLY A 242 -6.25 5.19 -13.82
N ILE A 243 -5.77 4.60 -12.73
CA ILE A 243 -5.97 3.19 -12.38
C ILE A 243 -6.64 3.16 -11.00
N CYS A 244 -7.74 2.43 -10.89
CA CYS A 244 -8.38 2.13 -9.62
C CYS A 244 -7.69 0.93 -8.96
N SER A 245 -7.48 0.94 -7.64
CA SER A 245 -6.87 -0.17 -6.89
C SER A 245 -7.29 -0.14 -5.42
N ASP A 246 -7.54 -1.31 -4.82
CA ASP A 246 -7.73 -1.50 -3.38
C ASP A 246 -6.45 -1.19 -2.58
N CYS A 247 -5.27 -1.35 -3.21
CA CYS A 247 -3.94 -1.06 -2.67
C CYS A 247 -3.32 0.12 -3.46
N PRO A 248 -3.57 1.40 -3.12
CA PRO A 248 -3.15 2.53 -3.95
C PRO A 248 -1.62 2.72 -4.05
N GLU A 249 -0.86 2.30 -3.05
CA GLU A 249 0.59 2.49 -2.96
C GLU A 249 1.38 1.71 -4.02
N ILE A 250 0.82 0.63 -4.57
CA ILE A 250 1.47 -0.15 -5.63
C ILE A 250 1.48 0.60 -6.96
N LEU A 251 0.58 1.58 -7.12
CA LEU A 251 0.52 2.46 -8.30
C LEU A 251 1.65 3.50 -8.31
N LYS A 252 2.39 3.59 -7.20
CA LYS A 252 3.61 4.39 -7.04
C LYS A 252 4.78 3.44 -6.74
N PRO A 253 5.29 2.68 -7.72
CA PRO A 253 6.29 1.63 -7.45
C PRO A 253 7.64 2.21 -6.99
N TRP A 254 8.40 1.46 -6.19
CA TRP A 254 9.79 1.79 -5.93
C TRP A 254 10.63 1.59 -7.21
N PRO A 255 11.41 2.59 -7.67
CA PRO A 255 12.24 2.43 -8.85
C PRO A 255 13.37 1.43 -8.57
N THR A 256 13.50 0.41 -9.42
CA THR A 256 14.54 -0.61 -9.32
C THR A 256 15.68 -0.33 -10.32
N GLY A 257 16.93 -0.57 -9.94
CA GLY A 257 18.06 -0.65 -10.89
C GLY A 257 18.93 0.60 -11.09
N GLY A 258 19.09 1.46 -10.09
CA GLY A 258 20.08 2.55 -10.13
C GLY A 258 21.09 2.45 -8.98
N ASP A 259 22.39 2.47 -9.29
CA ASP A 259 23.50 2.47 -8.31
C ASP A 259 23.49 3.68 -7.36
N ALA A 260 22.62 4.66 -7.60
CA ALA A 260 22.51 5.92 -6.85
C ALA A 260 21.42 5.90 -5.77
N LEU A 261 20.64 4.82 -5.63
CA LEU A 261 19.57 4.73 -4.64
C LEU A 261 19.97 3.80 -3.48
N PRO A 262 19.64 4.14 -2.22
CA PRO A 262 19.80 3.21 -1.13
C PRO A 262 18.87 2.01 -1.31
N GLN A 263 19.29 0.81 -0.89
CA GLN A 263 18.38 -0.32 -0.78
C GLN A 263 17.43 -0.09 0.40
N LEU A 264 16.13 -0.27 0.18
CA LEU A 264 15.14 -0.15 1.26
C LEU A 264 14.97 -1.47 2.01
N VAL A 265 15.08 -1.37 3.34
CA VAL A 265 14.83 -2.45 4.29
C VAL A 265 13.53 -2.13 5.04
N CYS A 266 12.57 -3.03 4.96
CA CYS A 266 11.26 -2.89 5.61
C CYS A 266 11.32 -3.55 6.99
N HIS A 267 11.42 -2.75 8.05
CA HIS A 267 11.46 -3.23 9.44
C HIS A 267 10.21 -4.06 9.74
N ARG A 268 10.36 -5.36 10.00
CA ARG A 268 9.29 -6.33 10.27
C ARG A 268 8.22 -6.42 9.19
N GLY A 269 8.59 -6.10 7.94
CA GLY A 269 7.68 -5.98 6.80
C GLY A 269 6.94 -4.64 6.74
N ALA A 270 5.83 -4.58 5.99
CA ALA A 270 5.00 -3.38 5.87
C ALA A 270 4.13 -3.15 7.13
N ASN A 271 4.78 -3.05 8.30
CA ASN A 271 4.12 -3.05 9.61
C ASN A 271 3.16 -1.86 9.83
N PHE A 272 3.28 -0.81 9.01
CA PHE A 272 2.36 0.31 9.02
C PHE A 272 0.95 -0.04 8.51
N VAL A 273 0.83 -0.99 7.58
CA VAL A 273 -0.47 -1.37 6.95
C VAL A 273 -0.91 -2.80 7.25
N ALA A 274 0.00 -3.66 7.69
CA ALA A 274 -0.27 -5.07 7.99
C ALA A 274 0.42 -5.53 9.28
N PRO A 275 0.02 -6.67 9.88
CA PRO A 275 0.64 -7.16 11.11
C PRO A 275 2.12 -7.50 10.89
N GLU A 276 2.98 -7.02 11.79
CA GLU A 276 4.43 -7.20 11.74
C GLU A 276 4.82 -8.69 11.66
N ASN A 277 5.96 -9.00 11.01
CA ASN A 277 6.50 -10.37 10.97
C ASN A 277 5.56 -11.42 10.33
N THR A 278 4.68 -11.01 9.40
CA THR A 278 3.78 -11.91 8.66
C THR A 278 4.10 -12.01 7.17
N LEU A 279 3.63 -13.08 6.52
CA LEU A 279 3.74 -13.21 5.05
C LEU A 279 2.90 -12.16 4.32
N ILE A 280 1.83 -11.65 4.93
CA ILE A 280 1.01 -10.57 4.38
C ILE A 280 1.84 -9.29 4.32
N ALA A 281 2.44 -8.87 5.44
CA ALA A 281 3.33 -7.71 5.47
C ALA A 281 4.52 -7.84 4.51
N THR A 282 5.07 -9.06 4.37
CA THR A 282 6.13 -9.36 3.39
C THR A 282 5.65 -9.23 1.95
N SER A 283 4.43 -9.69 1.64
CA SER A 283 3.84 -9.60 0.30
C SER A 283 3.65 -8.15 -0.14
N ILE A 284 3.24 -7.27 0.77
CA ILE A 284 3.08 -5.84 0.51
C ILE A 284 4.44 -5.18 0.22
N CYS A 285 5.50 -5.58 0.92
CA CYS A 285 6.85 -5.09 0.60
C CYS A 285 7.29 -5.50 -0.81
N ILE A 286 7.05 -6.76 -1.17
CA ILE A 286 7.36 -7.30 -2.50
C ILE A 286 6.53 -6.60 -3.58
N SER A 287 5.23 -6.36 -3.35
CA SER A 287 4.35 -5.70 -4.33
C SER A 287 4.80 -4.27 -4.62
N GLN A 288 5.31 -3.56 -3.61
CA GLN A 288 5.85 -2.21 -3.79
C GLN A 288 7.25 -2.19 -4.42
N GLY A 289 7.90 -3.36 -4.56
CA GLY A 289 9.24 -3.50 -5.13
C GLY A 289 10.37 -3.14 -4.17
N PHE A 290 10.13 -3.18 -2.85
CA PHE A 290 11.18 -2.92 -1.86
C PHE A 290 12.24 -4.02 -1.85
N ASP A 291 13.48 -3.64 -1.56
CA ASP A 291 14.65 -4.49 -1.77
C ASP A 291 14.76 -5.62 -0.74
N ILE A 292 14.49 -5.34 0.53
CA ILE A 292 14.79 -6.24 1.65
C ILE A 292 13.66 -6.17 2.69
N VAL A 293 13.25 -7.33 3.21
CA VAL A 293 12.34 -7.42 4.36
C VAL A 293 13.11 -7.85 5.59
N GLU A 294 13.04 -7.05 6.64
CA GLU A 294 13.57 -7.40 7.95
C GLU A 294 12.55 -8.22 8.74
N ILE A 295 13.03 -9.23 9.46
CA ILE A 295 12.22 -10.09 10.32
C ILE A 295 12.99 -10.50 11.57
N ASP A 296 12.23 -10.83 12.61
CA ASP A 296 12.75 -11.29 13.89
C ASP A 296 12.52 -12.80 14.05
N VAL A 297 13.52 -13.57 14.48
CA VAL A 297 13.37 -15.03 14.66
C VAL A 297 13.56 -15.53 16.08
N ARG A 298 12.74 -16.53 16.44
CA ARG A 298 12.80 -17.26 17.71
C ARG A 298 12.58 -18.77 17.51
N THR A 299 13.16 -19.57 18.40
CA THR A 299 13.01 -21.03 18.40
C THR A 299 11.86 -21.49 19.30
N THR A 300 11.04 -22.41 18.80
CA THR A 300 9.92 -23.07 19.50
C THR A 300 10.40 -24.22 20.40
N ALA A 301 9.51 -24.77 21.23
CA ALA A 301 9.82 -25.89 22.13
C ALA A 301 10.27 -27.16 21.39
N ASP A 302 9.82 -27.35 20.16
CA ASP A 302 10.13 -28.46 19.24
C ASP A 302 11.21 -28.09 18.20
N SER A 303 12.00 -27.04 18.47
CA SER A 303 13.17 -26.62 17.68
C SER A 303 12.88 -26.07 16.28
N GLU A 304 11.64 -25.67 15.99
CA GLU A 304 11.31 -24.93 14.77
C GLU A 304 11.59 -23.43 14.96
N ILE A 305 11.71 -22.70 13.84
CA ILE A 305 12.04 -21.26 13.84
C ILE A 305 10.84 -20.50 13.30
N VAL A 306 10.30 -19.61 14.12
CA VAL A 306 9.14 -18.76 13.81
C VAL A 306 9.53 -17.29 13.76
N LEU A 307 8.77 -16.52 12.99
CA LEU A 307 8.89 -15.07 12.93
C LEU A 307 8.18 -14.45 14.14
N MET A 308 8.95 -13.88 15.06
CA MET A 308 8.42 -13.26 16.29
C MET A 308 9.46 -12.35 16.96
N HIS A 309 9.12 -11.07 17.12
CA HIS A 309 9.94 -10.12 17.85
C HIS A 309 10.00 -10.43 19.36
N ASP A 310 8.83 -10.52 19.99
CA ASP A 310 8.69 -10.59 21.44
C ASP A 310 9.02 -12.00 21.96
N ALA A 311 9.52 -12.10 23.19
CA ALA A 311 9.77 -13.41 23.81
C ALA A 311 8.49 -14.21 24.07
N THR A 312 7.34 -13.52 24.15
CA THR A 312 6.01 -14.09 24.30
C THR A 312 5.16 -13.84 23.06
N VAL A 313 4.15 -14.68 22.85
CA VAL A 313 3.16 -14.51 21.76
C VAL A 313 2.07 -13.46 22.08
N ASP A 314 2.11 -12.92 23.30
CA ASP A 314 1.03 -12.15 23.93
C ASP A 314 0.57 -10.87 23.22
N ARG A 315 1.50 -10.12 22.60
CA ARG A 315 1.23 -8.78 22.06
C ARG A 315 0.66 -8.85 20.65
N THR A 316 1.23 -9.72 19.82
CA THR A 316 0.95 -9.80 18.38
C THR A 316 0.03 -10.95 18.03
N THR A 317 -0.39 -11.77 19.00
CA THR A 317 -1.34 -12.85 18.76
C THR A 317 -2.47 -12.89 19.80
N ASN A 318 -3.47 -13.74 19.57
CA ASN A 318 -4.50 -14.07 20.55
C ASN A 318 -4.06 -15.07 21.65
N GLY A 319 -2.81 -15.55 21.61
CA GLY A 319 -2.25 -16.51 22.55
C GLY A 319 -1.60 -15.88 23.78
N LYS A 320 -1.05 -16.76 24.65
CA LYS A 320 -0.26 -16.38 25.82
C LYS A 320 0.91 -17.34 26.03
N GLY A 321 2.03 -16.81 26.53
CA GLY A 321 3.19 -17.62 26.95
C GLY A 321 4.44 -17.37 26.12
N LEU A 322 5.56 -17.97 26.56
CA LEU A 322 6.85 -17.83 25.90
C LEU A 322 6.91 -18.68 24.64
N VAL A 323 7.49 -18.14 23.56
CA VAL A 323 7.66 -18.85 22.28
C VAL A 323 8.39 -20.19 22.48
N ARG A 324 9.46 -20.19 23.29
CA ARG A 324 10.27 -21.38 23.58
C ARG A 324 9.54 -22.48 24.38
N ASP A 325 8.38 -22.17 24.97
CA ASP A 325 7.57 -23.12 25.74
C ASP A 325 6.41 -23.70 24.92
N LEU A 326 6.24 -23.25 23.67
CA LEU A 326 5.18 -23.66 22.76
C LEU A 326 5.77 -24.41 21.55
N THR A 327 5.10 -25.46 21.11
CA THR A 327 5.42 -26.17 19.84
C THR A 327 5.00 -25.34 18.63
N LEU A 328 5.56 -25.66 17.45
CA LEU A 328 5.14 -25.01 16.21
C LEU A 328 3.63 -25.20 15.97
N GLU A 329 3.11 -26.40 16.20
CA GLU A 329 1.68 -26.70 16.05
C GLU A 329 0.83 -25.76 16.93
N GLN A 330 1.21 -25.55 18.19
CA GLN A 330 0.50 -24.65 19.09
C GLN A 330 0.57 -23.19 18.63
N ILE A 331 1.73 -22.73 18.17
CA ILE A 331 1.93 -21.36 17.67
C ILE A 331 1.13 -21.13 16.39
N GLN A 332 1.08 -22.12 15.49
CA GLN A 332 0.31 -22.02 14.26
C GLN A 332 -1.21 -21.95 14.52
N GLN A 333 -1.74 -22.46 15.63
CA GLN A 333 -3.16 -22.26 15.95
C GLN A 333 -3.49 -20.83 16.41
N LEU A 334 -2.50 -19.95 16.58
CA LEU A 334 -2.69 -18.57 17.02
C LEU A 334 -3.03 -17.65 15.85
N ASP A 335 -3.83 -16.64 16.15
CA ASP A 335 -4.17 -15.55 15.24
C ASP A 335 -3.23 -14.37 15.49
N ALA A 336 -2.33 -14.11 14.54
CA ALA A 336 -1.33 -13.05 14.52
C ALA A 336 -1.81 -11.73 13.87
N GLY A 337 -3.08 -11.64 13.47
CA GLY A 337 -3.62 -10.50 12.73
C GLY A 337 -4.74 -9.75 13.44
N SER A 338 -5.60 -10.45 14.19
CA SER A 338 -6.77 -9.82 14.85
C SER A 338 -6.40 -8.69 15.82
N ALA A 339 -5.23 -8.75 16.46
CA ALA A 339 -4.75 -7.68 17.35
C ALA A 339 -4.40 -6.39 16.59
N TYR A 340 -4.05 -6.50 15.31
CA TYR A 340 -3.78 -5.37 14.43
C TYR A 340 -5.08 -4.83 13.83
N SER A 341 -5.90 -5.71 13.24
CA SER A 341 -7.22 -5.38 12.70
C SER A 341 -8.03 -6.66 12.42
N GLU A 342 -9.35 -6.59 12.56
CA GLU A 342 -10.27 -7.71 12.29
C GLU A 342 -10.16 -8.23 10.84
N MET A 343 -9.73 -7.41 9.87
CA MET A 343 -9.56 -7.88 8.49
C MET A 343 -8.40 -8.87 8.33
N TYR A 344 -7.42 -8.83 9.24
CA TYR A 344 -6.31 -9.78 9.25
C TYR A 344 -6.59 -11.00 10.12
N LYS A 345 -7.84 -11.20 10.55
CA LYS A 345 -8.22 -12.36 11.34
C LYS A 345 -7.85 -13.67 10.66
N GLY A 346 -7.30 -14.58 11.45
CA GLY A 346 -6.80 -15.87 10.97
C GLY A 346 -5.42 -15.80 10.33
N THR A 347 -4.73 -14.66 10.38
CA THR A 347 -3.32 -14.58 9.97
C THR A 347 -2.48 -15.46 10.89
N MET A 348 -1.65 -16.31 10.31
CA MET A 348 -0.82 -17.27 11.03
C MET A 348 0.55 -16.67 11.37
N VAL A 349 1.19 -17.14 12.44
CA VAL A 349 2.61 -16.86 12.69
C VAL A 349 3.46 -17.68 11.71
N PRO A 350 4.25 -17.06 10.82
CA PRO A 350 5.03 -17.81 9.83
C PRO A 350 6.27 -18.47 10.43
N THR A 351 6.73 -19.54 9.79
CA THR A 351 8.08 -20.07 9.99
C THR A 351 9.11 -19.32 9.15
N LEU A 352 10.39 -19.38 9.56
CA LEU A 352 11.50 -18.86 8.74
C LEU A 352 11.58 -19.57 7.38
N TYR A 353 11.19 -20.85 7.31
CA TYR A 353 11.15 -21.58 6.04
C TYR A 353 10.15 -20.95 5.07
N GLU A 354 8.91 -20.77 5.51
CA GLU A 354 7.85 -20.17 4.69
C GLU A 354 8.20 -18.75 4.26
N PHE A 355 8.80 -17.96 5.15
CA PHE A 355 9.27 -16.61 4.83
C PHE A 355 10.37 -16.62 3.76
N LEU A 356 11.39 -17.46 3.89
CA LEU A 356 12.49 -17.53 2.90
C LEU A 356 11.99 -17.99 1.53
N GLU A 357 11.13 -19.01 1.49
CA GLU A 357 10.46 -19.42 0.24
C GLU A 357 9.62 -18.26 -0.33
N HIS A 358 9.02 -17.45 0.55
CA HIS A 358 8.27 -16.28 0.12
C HIS A 358 9.14 -15.12 -0.38
N CYS A 359 10.41 -15.03 -0.01
CA CYS A 359 11.31 -13.98 -0.49
C CYS A 359 12.14 -14.41 -1.70
N ARG A 360 12.38 -15.72 -1.88
CA ARG A 360 13.27 -16.27 -2.91
C ARG A 360 12.91 -15.76 -4.31
N GLY A 361 13.89 -15.16 -4.99
CA GLY A 361 13.74 -14.59 -6.33
C GLY A 361 12.92 -13.31 -6.42
N ARG A 362 12.49 -12.75 -5.28
CA ARG A 362 11.60 -11.58 -5.20
C ARG A 362 12.20 -10.42 -4.42
N CYS A 363 12.83 -10.68 -3.27
CA CYS A 363 13.53 -9.68 -2.46
C CYS A 363 14.62 -10.35 -1.58
N GLY A 364 15.47 -9.54 -0.94
CA GLY A 364 16.40 -9.98 0.09
C GLY A 364 15.74 -10.07 1.48
N ALA A 365 16.48 -10.59 2.46
CA ALA A 365 16.04 -10.58 3.85
C ALA A 365 17.11 -10.08 4.83
N TYR A 366 16.64 -9.36 5.84
CA TYR A 366 17.42 -9.05 7.03
C TYR A 366 16.88 -9.88 8.19
N VAL A 367 17.65 -10.87 8.66
CA VAL A 367 17.23 -11.77 9.74
C VAL A 367 17.84 -11.31 11.07
N GLU A 368 17.03 -10.71 11.93
CA GLU A 368 17.38 -10.47 13.32
C GLU A 368 17.12 -11.72 14.18
N ILE A 369 18.19 -12.27 14.75
CA ILE A 369 18.12 -13.41 15.68
C ILE A 369 17.89 -12.90 17.09
N LYS A 370 16.68 -13.05 17.62
CA LYS A 370 16.35 -12.70 19.01
C LYS A 370 16.75 -13.79 19.99
N ASP A 371 16.27 -15.00 19.74
CA ASP A 371 16.49 -16.20 20.56
C ASP A 371 16.23 -17.44 19.70
N ALA A 372 17.05 -17.64 18.68
CA ALA A 372 16.98 -18.80 17.80
C ALA A 372 18.35 -19.45 17.63
N ASP A 373 18.36 -20.75 17.33
CA ASP A 373 19.58 -21.49 17.03
C ASP A 373 20.22 -20.98 15.72
N PRO A 374 21.41 -20.33 15.76
CA PRO A 374 22.04 -19.76 14.57
C PRO A 374 22.42 -20.82 13.54
N ASP A 375 22.74 -22.05 13.95
CA ASP A 375 23.07 -23.15 13.05
C ASP A 375 21.84 -23.52 12.20
N GLN A 376 20.66 -23.59 12.82
CA GLN A 376 19.41 -23.88 12.13
C GLN A 376 18.94 -22.72 11.25
N VAL A 377 19.07 -21.47 11.71
CA VAL A 377 18.77 -20.27 10.91
C VAL A 377 19.60 -20.29 9.62
N LEU A 378 20.92 -20.43 9.74
CA LEU A 378 21.84 -20.45 8.61
C LEU A 378 21.55 -21.62 7.68
N LYS A 379 21.28 -22.82 8.21
CA LYS A 379 20.92 -23.98 7.42
C LYS A 379 19.67 -23.73 6.57
N LYS A 380 18.62 -23.10 7.12
CA LYS A 380 17.41 -22.76 6.35
C LYS A 380 17.75 -21.77 5.22
N VAL A 381 18.56 -20.74 5.47
CA VAL A 381 19.00 -19.78 4.44
C VAL A 381 19.79 -20.46 3.31
N VAL A 382 20.71 -21.36 3.64
CA VAL A 382 21.51 -22.10 2.65
C VAL A 382 20.65 -23.02 1.80
N VAL A 383 19.68 -23.74 2.40
CA VAL A 383 18.77 -24.63 1.67
C VAL A 383 17.90 -23.88 0.65
N HIS A 384 17.54 -22.62 0.93
CA HIS A 384 16.80 -21.77 -0.01
C HIS A 384 17.70 -21.07 -1.05
N GLU A 385 19.02 -21.31 -1.02
CA GLU A 385 19.99 -20.65 -1.90
C GLU A 385 19.99 -19.12 -1.78
N MET A 386 19.71 -18.60 -0.58
CA MET A 386 19.54 -17.17 -0.35
C MET A 386 20.74 -16.48 0.32
N LEU A 387 21.86 -17.19 0.53
CA LEU A 387 23.01 -16.68 1.29
C LEU A 387 23.54 -15.31 0.80
N ASP A 388 23.49 -15.06 -0.51
CA ASP A 388 23.97 -13.80 -1.11
C ASP A 388 22.99 -12.62 -0.93
N ASN A 389 21.71 -12.93 -0.62
CA ASN A 389 20.62 -11.95 -0.49
C ASN A 389 20.11 -11.83 0.96
N VAL A 390 20.79 -12.46 1.92
CA VAL A 390 20.41 -12.43 3.34
C VAL A 390 21.57 -11.93 4.18
N PHE A 391 21.27 -10.99 5.08
CA PHE A 391 22.20 -10.61 6.13
C PHE A 391 21.59 -10.79 7.53
N PHE A 392 22.47 -10.97 8.51
CA PHE A 392 22.08 -11.32 9.87
C PHE A 392 22.48 -10.24 10.87
N TRP A 393 21.70 -10.14 11.94
CA TRP A 393 22.10 -9.44 13.15
C TRP A 393 21.61 -10.17 14.40
N CYS A 394 22.34 -10.00 15.49
CA CYS A 394 21.96 -10.45 16.81
C CYS A 394 22.65 -9.54 17.83
N ARG A 395 21.91 -9.11 18.85
CA ARG A 395 22.49 -8.36 19.97
C ARG A 395 23.59 -9.14 20.70
N ASN A 396 23.51 -10.48 20.71
CA ASN A 396 24.56 -11.33 21.26
C ASN A 396 25.69 -11.53 20.24
N ARG A 397 26.85 -10.93 20.50
CA ARG A 397 28.03 -10.98 19.64
C ARG A 397 28.57 -12.40 19.42
N ASP A 398 28.37 -13.31 20.37
CA ASP A 398 28.83 -14.70 20.22
C ASP A 398 28.02 -15.45 19.15
N VAL A 399 26.75 -15.09 18.97
CA VAL A 399 25.90 -15.61 17.88
C VAL A 399 26.45 -15.14 16.53
N MET A 400 26.82 -13.87 16.40
CA MET A 400 27.41 -13.32 15.18
C MET A 400 28.73 -14.00 14.83
N LYS A 401 29.60 -14.20 15.83
CA LYS A 401 30.86 -14.94 15.68
C LYS A 401 30.63 -16.40 15.30
N ARG A 402 29.58 -17.04 15.85
CA ARG A 402 29.17 -18.40 15.48
C ARG A 402 28.77 -18.47 14.00
N ILE A 403 27.94 -17.55 13.52
CA ILE A 403 27.55 -17.53 12.09
C ILE A 403 28.78 -17.33 11.20
N ARG A 404 29.65 -16.36 11.49
CA ARG A 404 30.91 -16.16 10.73
C ARG A 404 31.78 -17.43 10.70
N SER A 405 31.84 -18.14 11.82
CA SER A 405 32.58 -19.41 11.94
C SER A 405 31.98 -20.54 11.11
N LEU A 406 30.66 -20.60 11.01
CA LEU A 406 29.95 -21.65 10.27
C LEU A 406 29.99 -21.40 8.76
N GLU A 407 29.79 -20.15 8.35
CA GLU A 407 29.77 -19.73 6.96
C GLU A 407 30.57 -18.42 6.79
N PRO A 408 31.84 -18.51 6.37
CA PRO A 408 32.70 -17.34 6.18
C PRO A 408 32.16 -16.32 5.18
N LYS A 409 31.25 -16.69 4.28
CA LYS A 409 30.62 -15.77 3.31
C LYS A 409 29.34 -15.10 3.81
N ALA A 410 28.82 -15.48 4.97
CA ALA A 410 27.59 -14.88 5.50
C ALA A 410 27.71 -13.36 5.61
N GLN A 411 26.67 -12.63 5.22
CA GLN A 411 26.63 -11.18 5.37
C GLN A 411 26.18 -10.85 6.79
N LEU A 412 27.00 -10.11 7.53
CA LEU A 412 26.73 -9.75 8.92
C LEU A 412 26.62 -8.24 9.08
N MET A 413 25.59 -7.79 9.78
CA MET A 413 25.45 -6.40 10.19
C MET A 413 25.98 -6.21 11.61
N ALA A 414 26.47 -5.01 11.92
CA ALA A 414 26.81 -4.56 13.26
C ALA A 414 26.22 -3.17 13.54
N THR A 415 25.59 -2.98 14.71
CA THR A 415 25.05 -1.67 15.08
C THR A 415 26.13 -0.78 15.68
N ARG A 416 26.28 0.45 15.18
CA ARG A 416 27.40 1.33 15.47
C ARG A 416 27.55 1.66 16.95
N TRP A 417 26.46 2.03 17.63
CA TRP A 417 26.49 2.43 19.05
C TRP A 417 26.92 1.32 20.02
N MET A 418 26.99 0.05 19.59
CA MET A 418 27.43 -1.07 20.44
C MET A 418 28.95 -1.10 20.65
N PHE A 419 29.70 -0.26 19.95
CA PHE A 419 31.16 -0.31 19.90
C PHE A 419 31.78 1.08 20.13
N PRO A 420 33.03 1.15 20.64
CA PRO A 420 33.70 2.42 20.89
C PRO A 420 33.98 3.20 19.59
N ASP A 421 34.36 2.50 18.52
CA ASP A 421 34.75 3.08 17.24
C ASP A 421 34.30 2.21 16.06
N LEU A 422 34.31 2.79 14.85
CA LEU A 422 33.91 2.14 13.61
C LEU A 422 34.80 0.91 13.31
N GLU A 423 36.11 1.03 13.49
CA GLU A 423 37.05 -0.06 13.24
C GLU A 423 36.77 -1.28 14.12
N SER A 424 36.48 -1.07 15.41
CA SER A 424 36.08 -2.12 16.35
C SER A 424 34.72 -2.73 16.00
N THR A 425 33.80 -1.91 15.48
CA THR A 425 32.48 -2.36 14.99
C THR A 425 32.66 -3.39 13.87
N ILE A 426 33.53 -3.09 12.90
CA ILE A 426 33.79 -3.95 11.75
C ILE A 426 34.61 -5.18 12.18
N ALA A 427 35.66 -4.98 12.96
CA ALA A 427 36.65 -6.03 13.23
C ALA A 427 36.16 -7.19 14.10
N ASP A 428 35.13 -6.98 14.94
CA ASP A 428 34.74 -7.99 15.94
C ASP A 428 34.30 -9.34 15.35
N TYR A 429 33.56 -9.31 14.24
CA TYR A 429 33.14 -10.49 13.48
C TYR A 429 33.17 -10.26 11.96
N GLN A 430 33.97 -9.28 11.52
CA GLN A 430 34.10 -8.88 10.12
C GLN A 430 32.75 -8.48 9.54
N ALA A 431 32.10 -7.49 10.13
CA ALA A 431 30.80 -7.01 9.67
C ALA A 431 30.88 -6.50 8.23
N ASN A 432 29.87 -6.82 7.42
CA ASN A 432 29.71 -6.37 6.04
C ASN A 432 28.84 -5.10 5.94
N ILE A 433 28.02 -4.86 6.97
CA ILE A 433 27.12 -3.72 7.08
C ILE A 433 27.30 -3.10 8.47
N VAL A 434 27.36 -1.77 8.56
CA VAL A 434 27.26 -1.04 9.83
C VAL A 434 25.97 -0.23 9.84
N GLU A 435 25.13 -0.47 10.84
CA GLU A 435 23.88 0.26 11.05
C GLU A 435 24.07 1.45 11.99
N TYR A 436 23.56 2.62 11.58
CA TYR A 436 23.57 3.87 12.31
C TYR A 436 22.13 4.28 12.68
N GLU A 437 21.85 4.46 13.97
CA GLU A 437 20.52 4.81 14.46
C GLU A 437 20.32 6.34 14.45
N LEU A 438 19.24 6.80 13.80
CA LEU A 438 18.90 8.23 13.73
C LEU A 438 18.69 8.81 15.14
N GLY A 439 19.41 9.90 15.44
CA GLY A 439 19.33 10.59 16.72
C GLY A 439 20.24 9.99 17.80
N ARG A 440 20.99 8.94 17.48
CA ARG A 440 21.93 8.29 18.38
C ARG A 440 23.36 8.27 17.86
N ASP A 441 23.55 7.86 16.61
CA ASP A 441 24.87 7.72 16.01
C ASP A 441 25.27 8.94 15.17
N ASP A 442 26.58 9.12 14.98
CA ASP A 442 27.14 10.15 14.13
C ASP A 442 27.23 9.68 12.67
N PHE A 443 26.39 10.24 11.81
CA PHE A 443 26.38 9.94 10.38
C PHE A 443 27.62 10.45 9.63
N SER A 444 28.47 11.29 10.23
CA SER A 444 29.72 11.74 9.60
C SER A 444 30.73 10.60 9.35
N GLU A 445 30.56 9.45 10.04
CA GLU A 445 31.38 8.25 9.85
C GLU A 445 30.99 7.42 8.61
N ILE A 446 29.84 7.68 7.97
CA ILE A 446 29.34 6.87 6.86
C ILE A 446 30.29 6.84 5.65
N PRO A 447 30.84 7.97 5.16
CA PRO A 447 31.81 7.94 4.07
C PRO A 447 33.07 7.12 4.42
N LYS A 448 33.47 7.12 5.70
CA LYS A 448 34.61 6.31 6.17
C LYS A 448 34.24 4.82 6.15
N CYS A 449 33.05 4.45 6.62
CA CYS A 449 32.55 3.07 6.56
C CYS A 449 32.56 2.53 5.12
N GLN A 450 32.00 3.30 4.18
CA GLN A 450 31.98 2.99 2.76
C GLN A 450 33.39 2.85 2.16
N SER A 451 34.33 3.75 2.54
CA SER A 451 35.72 3.69 2.09
C SER A 451 36.48 2.43 2.56
N LEU A 452 36.01 1.80 3.64
CA LEU A 452 36.54 0.53 4.15
C LEU A 452 35.93 -0.69 3.45
N GLY A 453 35.07 -0.49 2.45
CA GLY A 453 34.39 -1.56 1.72
C GLY A 453 33.23 -2.19 2.52
N VAL A 454 32.69 -1.48 3.50
CA VAL A 454 31.58 -1.92 4.35
C VAL A 454 30.37 -1.04 4.05
N LYS A 455 29.20 -1.64 3.86
CA LYS A 455 27.97 -0.89 3.58
C LYS A 455 27.50 -0.14 4.84
N ALA A 456 27.00 1.07 4.67
CA ALA A 456 26.34 1.82 5.72
C ALA A 456 24.82 1.67 5.61
N MET A 457 24.16 1.34 6.71
CA MET A 457 22.70 1.32 6.82
C MET A 457 22.25 2.38 7.83
N VAL A 458 21.20 3.14 7.52
CA VAL A 458 20.56 4.04 8.50
C VAL A 458 19.26 3.43 8.98
N PHE A 459 19.05 3.38 10.30
CA PHE A 459 17.84 2.85 10.92
C PHE A 459 17.00 3.96 11.57
N SER A 460 15.68 3.90 11.37
CA SER A 460 14.75 4.76 12.10
C SER A 460 13.32 4.19 12.12
N LEU A 461 12.67 4.31 13.28
CA LEU A 461 11.22 4.06 13.47
C LEU A 461 10.38 5.32 13.22
N THR A 462 10.91 6.30 12.50
CA THR A 462 10.25 7.60 12.36
C THR A 462 9.16 7.58 11.29
N HIS A 463 8.03 8.21 11.61
CA HIS A 463 6.94 8.50 10.67
C HIS A 463 6.97 9.98 10.22
N ASP A 464 7.99 10.73 10.67
CA ASP A 464 8.10 12.16 10.43
C ASP A 464 8.80 12.43 9.09
N SER A 465 8.15 13.21 8.24
CA SER A 465 8.64 13.48 6.89
C SER A 465 9.95 14.26 6.86
N GLU A 466 10.21 15.16 7.82
CA GLU A 466 11.45 15.93 7.88
C GLU A 466 12.63 15.02 8.25
N LYS A 467 12.42 14.12 9.21
CA LYS A 467 13.43 13.10 9.57
C LYS A 467 13.72 12.13 8.44
N LEU A 468 12.69 11.70 7.68
CA LEU A 468 12.91 10.87 6.49
C LEU A 468 13.73 11.60 5.41
N ARG A 469 13.49 12.90 5.20
CA ARG A 469 14.33 13.73 4.30
C ARG A 469 15.75 13.89 4.81
N GLN A 470 15.95 13.99 6.13
CA GLN A 470 17.29 13.96 6.72
C GLN A 470 18.01 12.66 6.38
N ILE A 471 17.35 11.51 6.54
CA ILE A 471 17.92 10.21 6.19
C ILE A 471 18.31 10.16 4.70
N GLN A 472 17.46 10.65 3.80
CA GLN A 472 17.75 10.71 2.36
C GLN A 472 19.04 11.49 2.05
N SER A 473 19.34 12.55 2.81
CA SER A 473 20.53 13.39 2.59
C SER A 473 21.86 12.73 2.99
N VAL A 474 21.82 11.62 3.74
CA VAL A 474 23.01 10.97 4.32
C VAL A 474 23.74 10.07 3.30
N ASN A 475 23.08 9.68 2.20
CA ASN A 475 23.66 8.83 1.16
C ASN A 475 24.21 7.49 1.68
N ALA A 476 23.45 6.85 2.57
CA ALA A 476 23.70 5.49 3.04
C ALA A 476 23.44 4.47 1.93
N ASP A 477 24.05 3.29 2.03
CA ASP A 477 23.83 2.18 1.08
C ASP A 477 22.47 1.49 1.31
N LEU A 478 22.00 1.48 2.56
CA LEU A 478 20.70 0.93 2.95
C LEU A 478 19.96 1.86 3.91
N VAL A 479 18.63 1.76 3.94
CA VAL A 479 17.80 2.41 4.94
C VAL A 479 16.75 1.45 5.48
N ASN A 480 16.72 1.26 6.81
CA ASN A 480 15.80 0.38 7.53
C ASN A 480 14.71 1.18 8.27
N LEU A 481 13.46 1.05 7.82
CA LEU A 481 12.33 1.92 8.20
C LEU A 481 11.03 1.16 8.48
N ASP A 482 10.19 1.73 9.35
CA ASP A 482 8.76 1.38 9.48
C ASP A 482 7.88 1.94 8.35
N ARG A 483 8.30 3.07 7.77
CA ARG A 483 7.58 3.78 6.70
C ARG A 483 8.40 3.87 5.40
N PRO A 484 8.81 2.75 4.79
CA PRO A 484 9.48 2.75 3.49
C PRO A 484 8.59 3.30 2.37
N ASP A 485 7.26 3.15 2.50
CA ASP A 485 6.24 3.75 1.64
C ASP A 485 6.31 5.28 1.65
N LEU A 486 6.40 5.90 2.83
CA LEU A 486 6.49 7.35 2.94
C LEU A 486 7.84 7.86 2.44
N PHE A 487 8.93 7.14 2.72
CA PHE A 487 10.25 7.48 2.17
C PHE A 487 10.26 7.45 0.64
N LYS A 488 9.64 6.43 0.03
CA LYS A 488 9.41 6.33 -1.42
C LYS A 488 8.61 7.52 -1.95
N LEU A 489 7.49 7.85 -1.32
CA LEU A 489 6.65 8.98 -1.74
C LEU A 489 7.41 10.30 -1.64
N LEU A 490 8.11 10.56 -0.54
CA LEU A 490 8.91 11.78 -0.37
C LEU A 490 10.06 11.92 -1.39
N SER A 491 10.61 10.80 -1.83
CA SER A 491 11.78 10.74 -2.71
C SER A 491 11.41 10.82 -4.19
N PHE A 492 10.31 10.21 -4.61
CA PHE A 492 9.96 10.03 -6.03
C PHE A 492 8.58 10.54 -6.42
N TYR A 493 7.67 10.69 -5.45
CA TYR A 493 6.30 11.12 -5.68
C TYR A 493 5.88 12.25 -4.73
N PRO A 494 6.71 13.29 -4.50
CA PRO A 494 6.40 14.34 -3.51
C PRO A 494 5.09 15.08 -3.83
N GLN A 495 4.70 15.13 -5.10
CA GLN A 495 3.45 15.70 -5.58
C GLN A 495 2.20 14.91 -5.17
N SER A 496 2.35 13.67 -4.69
CA SER A 496 1.25 12.84 -4.18
C SER A 496 0.98 13.09 -2.68
N LEU A 497 1.91 13.73 -1.96
CA LEU A 497 1.82 14.03 -0.52
C LEU A 497 1.29 15.45 -0.24
N ARG A 498 0.45 15.99 -1.13
CA ARG A 498 0.13 17.43 -1.16
C ARG A 498 -0.38 17.93 0.19
N SER A 499 0.40 18.81 0.80
CA SER A 499 0.07 19.54 2.04
C SER A 499 -0.82 20.75 1.79
#